data_AF-A0A349NZD2-F1
#
_entry.id   AF-A0A349NZD2-F1
#
_cell.length_a   1.000
_cell.length_b   1.000
_cell.length_c   1.000
_cell.angle_alpha   90.00
_cell.angle_beta   90.00
_cell.angle_gamma   90.00
#
_symmetry.space_group_name_H-M   'P 1'
#
loop_
_entity.id
_entity.type
_entity.pdbx_description
1 polymer ?
#
loop_
_entity_poly.entity_id
_entity_poly.type
_entity_poly.pdbx_seq_one_letter_code
_entity_poly.pdbx_strand_id
1 'polypeptide(L)'
;MNLEEQQPLIQKTEEAPVSADSNQEKKPFIGDEKYQQFAASEKAQWAEVEANPLVEAEYAKRHAEANLESEKQSFERYCENAEDLRLDIDEKKSRWLTRILEFRQIQTLERDLGVVERSRDSAEKMVLSREELLAAYDRISAEQQELGGLMEEAYRENAEWDENKRLEFLEEEKNRDVDNLTRAHGTYFVHDIVDAEWKPSANNQAIDTKSLNWEDQLDILTGLQPSISTSTLDKGSVQRTFGGNGSWGALISGGRIVGGGKSDIGSVAVGLRDRRVVSRQDASVEAVTNAVTKREGTSYNELIVEQPEVAGVYCRWADNMPTLTEETSLQNGGGIRYDRWWDRMQQVMDRDIPIFILDTNNEAHMIYDIDIEKRTFKVSPTINPEEVGEILGQQHRNADNEKAAVGRVFDSVSHLLTEEEKARFAPESVGGDER
;
A
#
# COMPACT_ATOMS: atom_id res chain seq x y z
N MET A 1 2.47 -5.32 -45.15
CA MET A 1 3.04 -4.02 -44.73
C MET A 1 3.39 -4.23 -43.26
N ASN A 2 4.60 -4.77 -43.02
CA ASN A 2 5.07 -5.20 -41.70
C ASN A 2 5.84 -4.03 -41.07
N LEU A 3 5.37 -3.55 -39.93
CA LEU A 3 6.12 -2.65 -39.06
C LEU A 3 6.80 -3.54 -38.02
N GLU A 4 8.07 -3.86 -38.27
CA GLU A 4 8.96 -4.43 -37.26
C GLU A 4 9.32 -3.32 -36.26
N GLU A 5 8.87 -3.49 -35.02
CA GLU A 5 9.28 -2.68 -33.88
C GLU A 5 10.77 -2.91 -33.60
N GLN A 6 11.57 -1.88 -33.87
CA GLN A 6 12.96 -1.81 -33.43
C GLN A 6 12.98 -1.47 -31.93
N GLN A 7 13.27 -2.49 -31.10
CA GLN A 7 13.64 -2.27 -29.71
C GLN A 7 14.98 -1.53 -29.63
N PRO A 8 15.14 -0.55 -28.73
CA PRO A 8 16.41 0.13 -28.54
C PRO A 8 17.40 -0.84 -27.88
N LEU A 9 18.52 -1.06 -28.57
CA LEU A 9 19.67 -1.79 -28.06
C LEU A 9 20.25 -1.00 -26.88
N ILE A 10 19.96 -1.43 -25.65
CA ILE A 10 20.60 -0.91 -24.45
C ILE A 10 22.08 -1.33 -24.54
N GLN A 11 22.93 -0.39 -24.94
CA GLN A 11 24.37 -0.55 -24.83
C GLN A 11 24.73 -0.54 -23.34
N LYS A 12 24.98 -1.74 -22.79
CA LYS A 12 25.71 -1.90 -21.54
C LYS A 12 27.02 -1.15 -21.68
N THR A 13 27.14 -0.04 -20.97
CA THR A 13 28.42 0.64 -20.77
C THR A 13 29.26 -0.32 -19.93
N GLU A 14 30.23 -1.00 -20.55
CA GLU A 14 31.27 -1.73 -19.84
C GLU A 14 32.04 -0.70 -19.00
N GLU A 15 31.73 -0.64 -17.72
CA GLU A 15 32.55 0.06 -16.75
C GLU A 15 33.92 -0.60 -16.72
N ALA A 16 34.94 0.21 -16.97
CA ALA A 16 36.32 -0.21 -16.92
C ALA A 16 36.63 -0.85 -15.56
N PRO A 17 37.40 -1.94 -15.51
CA PRO A 17 37.83 -2.52 -14.24
C PRO A 17 38.65 -1.47 -13.48
N VAL A 18 38.08 -0.97 -12.39
CA VAL A 18 38.80 -0.15 -11.41
C VAL A 18 39.96 -1.01 -10.93
N SER A 19 41.17 -0.58 -11.27
CA SER A 19 42.41 -1.28 -11.01
C SER A 19 42.58 -1.50 -9.50
N ALA A 20 42.30 -2.73 -9.07
CA ALA A 20 42.69 -3.24 -7.77
C ALA A 20 44.20 -3.51 -7.79
N ASP A 21 45.01 -2.45 -7.70
CA ASP A 21 46.44 -2.59 -7.46
C ASP A 21 46.99 -1.38 -6.71
N SER A 22 46.75 -1.38 -5.39
CA SER A 22 47.63 -0.73 -4.42
C SER A 22 47.67 -1.56 -3.14
N ASN A 23 48.07 -2.83 -3.30
CA ASN A 23 48.53 -3.67 -2.19
C ASN A 23 49.92 -3.17 -1.73
N GLN A 24 49.98 -1.94 -1.23
CA GLN A 24 51.01 -1.57 -0.28
C GLN A 24 50.60 -2.21 1.04
N GLU A 25 51.33 -3.25 1.46
CA GLU A 25 51.27 -3.80 2.81
C GLU A 25 51.48 -2.66 3.82
N LYS A 26 50.39 -2.01 4.24
CA LYS A 26 50.37 -1.16 5.42
C LYS A 26 50.61 -2.10 6.60
N LYS A 27 51.81 -2.02 7.19
CA LYS A 27 52.12 -2.72 8.45
C LYS A 27 50.95 -2.47 9.43
N PRO A 28 50.34 -3.53 10.01
CA PRO A 28 49.24 -3.34 10.93
C PRO A 28 49.78 -2.63 12.17
N PHE A 29 49.33 -1.40 12.35
CA PHE A 29 49.72 -0.49 13.41
C PHE A 29 48.50 -0.30 14.29
N ILE A 30 48.65 -0.62 15.59
CA ILE A 30 47.60 -1.05 16.52
C ILE A 30 46.96 -2.38 16.06
N GLY A 31 47.10 -3.44 16.86
CA GLY A 31 46.41 -4.71 16.57
C GLY A 31 44.90 -4.47 16.44
N ASP A 32 44.23 -5.09 15.47
CA ASP A 32 42.82 -4.78 15.13
C ASP A 32 41.91 -4.72 16.35
N GLU A 33 42.13 -5.54 17.37
CA GLU A 33 41.39 -5.53 18.64
C GLU A 33 41.46 -4.16 19.37
N LYS A 34 42.63 -3.54 19.44
CA LYS A 34 42.81 -2.24 20.08
C LYS A 34 42.16 -1.11 19.26
N TYR A 35 42.21 -1.19 17.94
CA TYR A 35 41.48 -0.26 17.07
C TYR A 35 39.98 -0.38 17.30
N GLN A 36 39.44 -1.61 17.34
CA GLN A 36 38.02 -1.86 17.56
C GLN A 36 37.57 -1.33 18.93
N GLN A 37 38.36 -1.52 19.99
CA GLN A 37 38.05 -0.96 21.32
C GLN A 37 38.04 0.58 21.32
N PHE A 38 39.02 1.21 20.68
CA PHE A 38 39.07 2.66 20.52
C PHE A 38 37.88 3.18 19.74
N ALA A 39 37.63 2.64 18.53
CA ALA A 39 36.53 3.05 17.67
C ALA A 39 35.17 2.86 18.34
N ALA A 40 34.97 1.76 19.07
CA ALA A 40 33.73 1.53 19.82
C ALA A 40 33.54 2.56 20.95
N SER A 41 34.60 2.90 21.68
CA SER A 41 34.55 3.90 22.76
C SER A 41 34.23 5.29 22.22
N GLU A 42 34.92 5.73 21.17
CA GLU A 42 34.70 7.04 20.55
C GLU A 42 33.28 7.14 19.97
N LYS A 43 32.86 6.12 19.19
CA LYS A 43 31.51 6.08 18.59
C LYS A 43 30.42 6.10 19.67
N ALA A 44 30.62 5.41 20.80
CA ALA A 44 29.68 5.44 21.92
C ALA A 44 29.59 6.84 22.55
N GLN A 45 30.73 7.51 22.75
CA GLN A 45 30.76 8.86 23.28
C GLN A 45 30.06 9.86 22.35
N TRP A 46 30.24 9.76 21.04
CA TRP A 46 29.55 10.63 20.08
C TRP A 46 28.04 10.37 20.01
N ALA A 47 27.63 9.11 20.15
CA ALA A 47 26.22 8.74 20.23
C ALA A 47 25.53 9.33 21.48
N GLU A 48 26.21 9.39 22.62
CA GLU A 48 25.67 10.01 23.86
C GLU A 48 25.36 11.50 23.71
N VAL A 49 26.07 12.20 22.82
CA VAL A 49 25.86 13.64 22.54
C VAL A 49 25.04 13.89 21.27
N GLU A 50 24.45 12.84 20.67
CA GLU A 50 23.70 12.88 19.41
C GLU A 50 24.49 13.55 18.26
N ALA A 51 25.83 13.51 18.32
CA ALA A 51 26.68 14.14 17.34
C ALA A 51 26.89 13.24 16.12
N ASN A 52 27.10 13.86 14.95
CA ASN A 52 27.44 13.15 13.74
C ASN A 52 28.86 12.56 13.87
N PRO A 53 29.03 11.22 13.86
CA PRO A 53 30.32 10.57 14.05
C PRO A 53 31.40 11.01 13.07
N LEU A 54 31.04 11.36 11.83
CA LEU A 54 32.00 11.82 10.82
C LEU A 54 32.54 13.21 11.17
N VAL A 55 31.67 14.12 11.61
CA VAL A 55 32.04 15.48 11.99
C VAL A 55 32.94 15.47 13.23
N GLU A 56 32.59 14.64 14.22
CA GLU A 56 33.38 14.50 15.45
C GLU A 56 34.72 13.81 15.22
N ALA A 57 34.77 12.77 14.36
CA ALA A 57 36.02 12.14 13.96
C ALA A 57 36.97 13.13 13.27
N GLU A 58 36.46 13.96 12.35
CA GLU A 58 37.26 15.02 11.71
C GLU A 58 37.75 16.08 12.71
N TYR A 59 36.89 16.48 13.65
CA TYR A 59 37.24 17.46 14.67
C TYR A 59 38.33 16.92 15.60
N ALA A 60 38.16 15.70 16.12
CA ALA A 60 39.12 15.03 16.98
C ALA A 60 40.46 14.79 16.26
N LYS A 61 40.41 14.43 14.97
CA LYS A 61 41.60 14.32 14.12
C LYS A 61 42.36 15.64 14.04
N ARG A 62 41.71 16.77 13.75
CA ARG A 62 42.37 18.09 13.69
C ARG A 62 43.06 18.46 15.00
N HIS A 63 42.43 18.13 16.14
CA HIS A 63 43.03 18.34 17.45
C HIS A 63 44.25 17.43 17.68
N ALA A 64 44.18 16.17 17.25
CA ALA A 64 45.32 15.25 17.29
C ALA A 64 46.47 15.70 16.38
N GLU A 65 46.20 16.26 15.20
CA GLU A 65 47.20 16.82 14.28
C GLU A 65 47.94 18.00 14.91
N ALA A 66 47.21 18.93 15.53
CA ALA A 66 47.81 20.07 16.23
C ALA A 66 48.72 19.63 17.39
N ASN A 67 48.31 18.60 18.13
CA ASN A 67 49.13 18.05 19.20
C ASN A 67 50.36 17.32 18.67
N LEU A 68 50.23 16.54 17.58
CA LEU A 68 51.35 15.84 16.97
C LEU A 68 52.45 16.82 16.54
N GLU A 69 52.07 17.96 15.96
CA GLU A 69 53.01 19.00 15.56
C GLU A 69 53.80 19.56 16.75
N SER A 70 53.11 19.86 17.86
CA SER A 70 53.76 20.31 19.09
C SER A 70 54.69 19.25 19.70
N GLU A 71 54.32 17.97 19.62
CA GLU A 71 55.15 16.86 20.10
C GLU A 71 56.39 16.65 19.22
N LYS A 72 56.24 16.78 17.89
CA LYS A 72 57.37 16.73 16.94
C LYS A 72 58.39 17.82 17.21
N GLN A 73 57.94 19.06 17.41
CA GLN A 73 58.82 20.17 17.78
C GLN A 73 59.54 19.93 19.13
N SER A 74 58.86 19.30 20.10
CA SER A 74 59.47 18.97 21.39
C SER A 74 60.51 17.87 21.25
N PHE A 75 60.22 16.84 20.45
CA PHE A 75 61.15 15.76 20.11
C PHE A 75 62.40 16.29 19.40
N GLU A 76 62.23 17.15 18.39
CA GLU A 76 63.34 17.80 17.68
C GLU A 76 64.24 18.58 18.63
N ARG A 77 63.66 19.40 19.53
CA ARG A 77 64.44 20.11 20.56
C ARG A 77 65.20 19.16 21.49
N TYR A 78 64.63 18.01 21.86
CA TYR A 78 65.36 17.03 22.67
C TYR A 78 66.49 16.35 21.89
N CYS A 79 66.32 16.11 20.59
CA CYS A 79 67.38 15.62 19.72
C CYS A 79 68.53 16.64 19.62
N GLU A 80 68.23 17.90 19.34
CA GLU A 80 69.22 18.99 19.29
C GLU A 80 69.97 19.13 20.61
N ASN A 81 69.25 19.21 21.75
CA ASN A 81 69.86 19.32 23.07
C ASN A 81 70.75 18.10 23.42
N ALA A 82 70.36 16.90 23.01
CA ALA A 82 71.17 15.70 23.24
C ALA A 82 72.45 15.71 22.40
N GLU A 83 72.38 16.20 21.16
CA GLU A 83 73.55 16.36 20.28
C GLU A 83 74.51 17.42 20.82
N ASP A 84 74.01 18.57 21.23
CA ASP A 84 74.81 19.65 21.84
C ASP A 84 75.54 19.16 23.11
N LEU A 85 74.82 18.48 24.01
CA LEU A 85 75.43 17.91 25.22
C LEU A 85 76.49 16.86 24.90
N ARG A 86 76.29 16.04 23.86
CA ARG A 86 77.29 15.06 23.41
C ARG A 86 78.55 15.75 22.89
N LEU A 87 78.39 16.80 22.07
CA LEU A 87 79.51 17.60 21.55
C LEU A 87 80.29 18.27 22.68
N ASP A 88 79.61 18.88 23.66
CA ASP A 88 80.22 19.52 24.83
C ASP A 88 81.00 18.52 25.69
N ILE A 89 80.43 17.33 25.92
CA ILE A 89 81.10 16.23 26.64
C ILE A 89 82.37 15.79 25.89
N ASP A 90 82.29 15.63 24.57
CA ASP A 90 83.40 15.18 23.74
C ASP A 90 84.51 16.23 23.65
N GLU A 91 84.17 17.52 23.50
CA GLU A 91 85.14 18.61 23.53
C GLU A 91 85.90 18.63 24.87
N LYS A 92 85.18 18.58 25.99
CA LYS A 92 85.78 18.60 27.34
C LYS A 92 86.62 17.35 27.64
N LYS A 93 86.23 16.18 27.10
CA LYS A 93 87.02 14.93 27.24
C LYS A 93 88.30 14.92 26.39
N SER A 94 88.31 15.61 25.25
CA SER A 94 89.42 15.60 24.29
C SER A 94 90.69 16.31 24.80
N ARG A 95 90.56 17.26 25.76
CA ARG A 95 91.69 18.02 26.32
C ARG A 95 92.14 17.43 27.67
N TRP A 96 93.30 16.75 27.70
CA TRP A 96 93.78 15.97 28.86
C TRP A 96 93.93 16.77 30.17
N LEU A 97 94.43 18.00 30.14
CA LEU A 97 94.55 18.86 31.32
C LEU A 97 93.17 19.34 31.83
N THR A 98 92.24 19.58 30.92
CA THR A 98 90.88 20.05 31.20
C THR A 98 90.02 18.93 31.80
N ARG A 99 90.22 17.68 31.35
CA ARG A 99 89.53 16.48 31.88
C ARG A 99 89.75 16.26 33.39
N ILE A 100 90.93 16.61 33.92
CA ILE A 100 91.25 16.47 35.35
C ILE A 100 90.64 17.65 36.15
N LEU A 101 90.72 18.87 35.62
CA LEU A 101 90.21 20.07 36.27
C LEU A 101 88.67 20.16 36.27
N GLU A 102 88.02 19.67 35.21
CA GLU A 102 86.57 19.80 34.98
C GLU A 102 85.79 18.50 35.19
N PHE A 103 86.37 17.50 35.85
CA PHE A 103 85.76 16.17 36.05
C PHE A 103 84.31 16.23 36.59
N ARG A 104 84.04 17.13 37.55
CA ARG A 104 82.69 17.33 38.11
C ARG A 104 81.70 17.90 37.09
N GLN A 105 82.16 18.76 36.19
CA GLN A 105 81.31 19.32 35.13
C GLN A 105 80.97 18.26 34.09
N ILE A 106 81.94 17.43 33.68
CA ILE A 106 81.72 16.31 32.76
C ILE A 106 80.67 15.33 33.33
N GLN A 107 80.77 14.97 34.62
CA GLN A 107 79.76 14.12 35.27
C GLN A 107 78.36 14.75 35.33
N THR A 108 78.29 16.08 35.44
CA THR A 108 77.01 16.81 35.43
C THR A 108 76.40 16.77 34.03
N LEU A 109 77.19 17.07 32.99
CA LEU A 109 76.77 17.00 31.59
C LEU A 109 76.32 15.59 31.19
N GLU A 110 77.03 14.54 31.62
CA GLU A 110 76.61 13.14 31.37
C GLU A 110 75.28 12.80 32.05
N ARG A 111 75.04 13.33 33.25
CA ARG A 111 73.76 13.17 33.95
C ARG A 111 72.63 13.87 33.19
N ASP A 112 72.89 15.10 32.75
CA ASP A 112 71.92 15.91 32.02
C ASP A 112 71.61 15.28 30.66
N LEU A 113 72.62 14.77 29.94
CA LEU A 113 72.44 13.97 28.73
C LEU A 113 71.53 12.76 28.99
N GLY A 114 71.77 12.01 30.07
CA GLY A 114 70.91 10.88 30.44
C GLY A 114 69.48 11.28 30.84
N VAL A 115 69.22 12.53 31.22
CA VAL A 115 67.86 13.05 31.40
C VAL A 115 67.25 13.40 30.04
N VAL A 116 67.98 14.14 29.19
CA VAL A 116 67.51 14.55 27.86
C VAL A 116 67.23 13.35 26.97
N GLU A 117 68.07 12.31 26.98
CA GLU A 117 67.86 11.06 26.22
C GLU A 117 66.58 10.34 26.67
N ARG A 118 66.30 10.30 27.98
CA ARG A 118 65.02 9.73 28.48
C ARG A 118 63.82 10.56 28.07
N SER A 119 63.95 11.90 28.08
CA SER A 119 62.91 12.80 27.59
C SER A 119 62.68 12.64 26.08
N ARG A 120 63.76 12.48 25.30
CA ARG A 120 63.73 12.19 23.86
C ARG A 120 63.00 10.88 23.58
N ASP A 121 63.38 9.79 24.24
CA ASP A 121 62.75 8.48 24.05
C ASP A 121 61.26 8.50 24.48
N SER A 122 60.91 9.31 25.48
CA SER A 122 59.52 9.54 25.87
C SER A 122 58.76 10.33 24.80
N ALA A 123 59.36 11.39 24.25
CA ALA A 123 58.76 12.21 23.20
C ALA A 123 58.60 11.41 21.89
N GLU A 124 59.56 10.56 21.53
CA GLU A 124 59.45 9.64 20.39
C GLU A 124 58.25 8.71 20.53
N LYS A 125 58.06 8.12 21.71
CA LYS A 125 56.89 7.28 22.00
C LYS A 125 55.58 8.06 21.93
N MET A 126 55.58 9.32 22.35
CA MET A 126 54.40 10.20 22.24
C MET A 126 54.09 10.52 20.77
N VAL A 127 55.10 10.87 19.97
CA VAL A 127 54.96 11.10 18.52
C VAL A 127 54.39 9.85 17.84
N LEU A 128 54.99 8.68 18.07
CA LEU A 128 54.50 7.42 17.53
C LEU A 128 53.06 7.15 17.96
N SER A 129 52.75 7.27 19.26
CA SER A 129 51.40 7.07 19.79
C SER A 129 50.36 8.01 19.15
N ARG A 130 50.74 9.25 18.82
CA ARG A 130 49.87 10.24 18.18
C ARG A 130 49.68 9.95 16.69
N GLU A 131 50.71 9.47 16.00
CA GLU A 131 50.59 9.01 14.63
C GLU A 131 49.63 7.81 14.53
N GLU A 132 49.63 6.88 15.51
CA GLU A 132 48.66 5.78 15.50
C GLU A 132 47.22 6.28 15.73
N LEU A 133 47.04 7.26 16.63
CA LEU A 133 45.74 7.86 16.89
C LEU A 133 45.16 8.54 15.63
N LEU A 134 45.98 9.25 14.87
CA LEU A 134 45.55 9.85 13.60
C LEU A 134 45.12 8.79 12.58
N ALA A 135 45.90 7.71 12.45
CA ALA A 135 45.54 6.60 11.58
C ALA A 135 44.22 5.93 11.99
N ALA A 136 43.94 5.86 13.30
CA ALA A 136 42.67 5.36 13.81
C ALA A 136 41.49 6.28 13.45
N TYR A 137 41.64 7.60 13.59
CA TYR A 137 40.60 8.55 13.17
C TYR A 137 40.35 8.55 11.66
N ASP A 138 41.40 8.37 10.84
CA ASP A 138 41.24 8.19 9.38
C ASP A 138 40.40 6.96 9.06
N ARG A 139 40.66 5.84 9.74
CA ARG A 139 39.91 4.60 9.55
C ARG A 139 38.45 4.74 9.98
N ILE A 140 38.18 5.39 11.12
CA ILE A 140 36.82 5.68 11.57
C ILE A 140 36.09 6.55 10.54
N SER A 141 36.73 7.60 10.03
CA SER A 141 36.12 8.50 9.05
C SER A 141 35.75 7.76 7.75
N ALA A 142 36.64 6.89 7.26
CA ALA A 142 36.38 6.06 6.09
C ALA A 142 35.21 5.09 6.31
N GLU A 143 35.17 4.41 7.45
CA GLU A 143 34.05 3.51 7.80
C GLU A 143 32.71 4.25 7.90
N GLN A 144 32.70 5.48 8.43
CA GLN A 144 31.47 6.28 8.51
C GLN A 144 31.00 6.78 7.14
N GLN A 145 31.93 7.14 6.24
CA GLN A 145 31.58 7.49 4.85
C GLN A 145 31.01 6.29 4.09
N GLU A 146 31.61 5.11 4.23
CA GLU A 146 31.12 3.87 3.64
C GLU A 146 29.73 3.51 4.17
N LEU A 147 29.52 3.58 5.49
CA LEU A 147 28.21 3.36 6.10
C LEU A 147 27.16 4.35 5.59
N GLY A 148 27.52 5.64 5.45
CA GLY A 148 26.64 6.66 4.87
C GLY A 148 26.20 6.31 3.46
N GLY A 149 27.13 5.87 2.60
CA GLY A 149 26.82 5.41 1.25
C GLY A 149 25.90 4.20 1.20
N LEU A 150 26.15 3.20 2.06
CA LEU A 150 25.28 2.00 2.18
C LEU A 150 23.88 2.36 2.70
N MET A 151 23.76 3.32 3.61
CA MET A 151 22.47 3.79 4.09
C MET A 151 21.69 4.50 2.98
N GLU A 152 22.33 5.38 2.22
CA GLU A 152 21.69 6.05 1.07
C GLU A 152 21.20 5.04 0.02
N GLU A 153 22.01 4.03 -0.28
CA GLU A 153 21.63 2.93 -1.18
C GLU A 153 20.43 2.14 -0.63
N ALA A 154 20.44 1.75 0.64
CA ALA A 154 19.33 1.06 1.27
C ALA A 154 18.04 1.89 1.30
N TYR A 155 18.13 3.21 1.53
CA TYR A 155 16.96 4.11 1.46
C TYR A 155 16.40 4.19 0.04
N ARG A 156 17.27 4.26 -0.98
CA ARG A 156 16.85 4.27 -2.38
C ARG A 156 16.16 2.96 -2.75
N GLU A 157 16.75 1.82 -2.41
CA GLU A 157 16.17 0.50 -2.68
C GLU A 157 14.81 0.32 -1.98
N ASN A 158 14.69 0.77 -0.72
CA ASN A 158 13.43 0.69 0.01
C ASN A 158 12.35 1.59 -0.61
N ALA A 159 12.72 2.80 -1.05
CA ALA A 159 11.79 3.68 -1.76
C ALA A 159 11.32 3.09 -3.10
N GLU A 160 12.22 2.45 -3.86
CA GLU A 160 11.88 1.73 -5.08
C GLU A 160 10.98 0.52 -4.80
N TRP A 161 11.24 -0.22 -3.73
CA TRP A 161 10.40 -1.34 -3.31
C TRP A 161 8.99 -0.87 -2.91
N ASP A 162 8.87 0.20 -2.13
CA ASP A 162 7.60 0.78 -1.72
C ASP A 162 6.78 1.26 -2.92
N GLU A 163 7.41 1.94 -3.89
CA GLU A 163 6.73 2.39 -5.11
C GLU A 163 6.31 1.20 -5.99
N ASN A 164 7.15 0.18 -6.15
CA ASN A 164 6.79 -1.03 -6.88
C ASN A 164 5.60 -1.77 -6.23
N LYS A 165 5.57 -1.84 -4.90
CA LYS A 165 4.45 -2.44 -4.15
C LYS A 165 3.17 -1.63 -4.29
N ARG A 166 3.28 -0.31 -4.32
CA ARG A 166 2.16 0.58 -4.59
C ARG A 166 1.62 0.37 -6.01
N LEU A 167 2.47 0.24 -7.02
CA LEU A 167 2.06 -0.01 -8.40
C LEU A 167 1.38 -1.37 -8.55
N GLU A 168 1.92 -2.42 -7.93
CA GLU A 168 1.30 -3.76 -7.87
C GLU A 168 -0.10 -3.69 -7.25
N PHE A 169 -0.26 -2.98 -6.13
CA PHE A 169 -1.56 -2.77 -5.50
C PHE A 169 -2.55 -2.05 -6.42
N LEU A 170 -2.13 -0.97 -7.11
CA LEU A 170 -3.00 -0.25 -8.06
C LEU A 170 -3.43 -1.13 -9.23
N GLU A 171 -2.56 -2.01 -9.71
CA GLU A 171 -2.89 -2.98 -10.75
C GLU A 171 -3.86 -4.05 -10.24
N GLU A 172 -3.67 -4.56 -9.02
CA GLU A 172 -4.62 -5.47 -8.38
C GLU A 172 -6.00 -4.81 -8.21
N GLU A 173 -6.05 -3.56 -7.75
CA GLU A 173 -7.31 -2.82 -7.58
C GLU A 173 -8.03 -2.63 -8.91
N LYS A 174 -7.29 -2.31 -9.99
CA LYS A 174 -7.87 -2.21 -11.33
C LYS A 174 -8.53 -3.53 -11.77
N ASN A 175 -7.93 -4.66 -11.43
CA ASN A 175 -8.43 -6.00 -11.76
C ASN A 175 -9.52 -6.51 -10.81
N ARG A 176 -9.87 -5.74 -9.77
CA ARG A 176 -10.95 -6.03 -8.82
C ARG A 176 -12.15 -5.11 -8.97
N ASP A 177 -12.00 -4.03 -9.71
CA ASP A 177 -13.07 -3.06 -9.96
C ASP A 177 -14.15 -3.63 -10.90
N VAL A 178 -15.41 -3.52 -10.49
CA VAL A 178 -16.57 -4.07 -11.24
C VAL A 178 -16.70 -3.42 -12.61
N ASP A 179 -16.50 -2.11 -12.73
CA ASP A 179 -16.62 -1.39 -14.00
C ASP A 179 -15.55 -1.86 -14.99
N ASN A 180 -14.30 -1.93 -14.54
CA ASN A 180 -13.20 -2.45 -15.36
C ASN A 180 -13.42 -3.88 -15.82
N LEU A 181 -13.90 -4.77 -14.95
CA LEU A 181 -14.19 -6.16 -15.35
C LEU A 181 -15.40 -6.27 -16.27
N THR A 182 -16.43 -5.44 -16.07
CA THR A 182 -17.59 -5.33 -16.95
C THR A 182 -17.14 -4.96 -18.36
N ARG A 183 -16.31 -3.91 -18.49
CA ARG A 183 -15.76 -3.44 -19.77
C ARG A 183 -14.79 -4.45 -20.40
N ALA A 184 -13.96 -5.11 -19.60
CA ALA A 184 -12.97 -6.07 -20.10
C ALA A 184 -13.60 -7.38 -20.60
N HIS A 185 -14.72 -7.80 -20.02
CA HIS A 185 -15.30 -9.12 -20.28
C HIS A 185 -16.71 -9.09 -20.90
N GLY A 186 -17.35 -7.92 -20.99
CA GLY A 186 -18.70 -7.81 -21.56
C GLY A 186 -19.72 -8.64 -20.77
N THR A 187 -19.69 -8.53 -19.44
CA THR A 187 -20.54 -9.33 -18.52
C THR A 187 -21.31 -8.41 -17.58
N TYR A 188 -22.55 -8.77 -17.26
CA TYR A 188 -23.32 -8.03 -16.25
C TYR A 188 -22.98 -8.54 -14.85
N PHE A 189 -22.83 -7.64 -13.89
CA PHE A 189 -22.83 -7.98 -12.47
C PHE A 189 -24.23 -7.75 -11.90
N VAL A 190 -24.80 -8.79 -11.28
CA VAL A 190 -26.18 -8.78 -10.80
C VAL A 190 -26.29 -9.27 -9.37
N HIS A 191 -27.20 -8.66 -8.62
CA HIS A 191 -27.57 -9.07 -7.28
C HIS A 191 -29.08 -9.28 -7.18
N ASP A 192 -29.54 -10.50 -6.93
CA ASP A 192 -30.98 -10.74 -6.73
C ASP A 192 -31.46 -10.22 -5.37
N ILE A 193 -32.57 -9.50 -5.37
CA ILE A 193 -33.30 -9.10 -4.16
C ILE A 193 -34.45 -10.08 -3.96
N VAL A 194 -34.27 -11.02 -3.02
CA VAL A 194 -35.15 -12.18 -2.89
C VAL A 194 -36.18 -12.00 -1.76
N ASP A 195 -37.45 -12.06 -2.12
CA ASP A 195 -38.59 -12.18 -1.18
C ASP A 195 -38.80 -13.65 -0.75
N ALA A 196 -37.80 -14.26 -0.11
CA ALA A 196 -37.89 -15.66 0.32
C ALA A 196 -37.60 -15.86 1.82
N GLU A 197 -38.03 -17.01 2.35
CA GLU A 197 -37.63 -17.50 3.68
C GLU A 197 -36.12 -17.78 3.79
N TRP A 198 -35.47 -18.02 2.64
CA TRP A 198 -34.02 -18.25 2.48
C TRP A 198 -33.34 -17.02 1.89
N LYS A 199 -33.30 -15.93 2.65
CA LYS A 199 -32.50 -14.76 2.26
C LYS A 199 -31.02 -15.14 2.33
N PRO A 200 -30.18 -14.79 1.33
CA PRO A 200 -28.73 -14.96 1.45
C PRO A 200 -28.12 -14.22 2.66
N SER A 201 -28.87 -13.25 3.22
CA SER A 201 -28.59 -12.56 4.47
C SER A 201 -29.11 -13.28 5.73
N ALA A 202 -29.78 -14.43 5.63
CA ALA A 202 -30.23 -15.23 6.78
C ALA A 202 -29.06 -15.70 7.67
N ASN A 203 -27.84 -15.69 7.13
CA ASN A 203 -26.61 -15.96 7.89
C ASN A 203 -26.08 -14.72 8.64
N ASN A 204 -26.69 -13.53 8.45
CA ASN A 204 -26.35 -12.30 9.14
C ASN A 204 -27.11 -12.23 10.47
N GLN A 205 -26.45 -12.53 11.58
CA GLN A 205 -27.07 -12.44 12.91
C GLN A 205 -27.24 -10.99 13.40
N ALA A 206 -26.59 -10.02 12.74
CA ALA A 206 -26.67 -8.62 13.13
C ALA A 206 -27.93 -7.92 12.61
N ILE A 207 -28.58 -8.45 11.58
CA ILE A 207 -29.80 -7.88 10.99
C ILE A 207 -30.92 -8.91 11.10
N ASP A 208 -32.08 -8.54 11.64
CA ASP A 208 -33.27 -9.39 11.53
C ASP A 208 -33.84 -9.33 10.11
N THR A 209 -33.20 -10.09 9.22
CA THR A 209 -33.54 -10.12 7.81
C THR A 209 -34.94 -10.68 7.55
N LYS A 210 -35.58 -11.34 8.52
CA LYS A 210 -36.97 -11.82 8.38
C LYS A 210 -37.97 -10.67 8.38
N SER A 211 -37.64 -9.55 9.03
CA SER A 211 -38.49 -8.37 9.11
C SER A 211 -38.43 -7.49 7.86
N LEU A 212 -37.34 -7.57 7.09
CA LEU A 212 -37.11 -6.74 5.91
C LEU A 212 -37.97 -7.20 4.73
N ASN A 213 -38.74 -6.33 4.10
CA ASN A 213 -39.44 -6.65 2.86
C ASN A 213 -38.49 -6.42 1.64
N TRP A 214 -39.04 -6.50 0.42
CA TRP A 214 -38.28 -6.25 -0.80
C TRP A 214 -37.76 -4.80 -0.90
N GLU A 215 -38.61 -3.84 -0.54
CA GLU A 215 -38.32 -2.41 -0.57
C GLU A 215 -37.21 -2.05 0.41
N ASP A 216 -37.26 -2.59 1.63
CA ASP A 216 -36.23 -2.37 2.64
C ASP A 216 -34.86 -2.86 2.16
N GLN A 217 -34.82 -4.00 1.46
CA GLN A 217 -33.59 -4.53 0.90
C GLN A 217 -33.04 -3.65 -0.23
N LEU A 218 -33.90 -3.09 -1.08
CA LEU A 218 -33.49 -2.14 -2.11
C LEU A 218 -32.96 -0.83 -1.50
N ASP A 219 -33.62 -0.32 -0.46
CA ASP A 219 -33.21 0.90 0.23
C ASP A 219 -31.89 0.72 0.99
N ILE A 220 -31.69 -0.44 1.63
CA ILE A 220 -30.40 -0.80 2.23
C ILE A 220 -29.30 -0.88 1.17
N LEU A 221 -29.58 -1.55 0.04
CA LEU A 221 -28.61 -1.71 -1.04
C LEU A 221 -28.17 -0.36 -1.62
N THR A 222 -29.14 0.52 -1.91
CA THR A 222 -28.88 1.81 -2.56
C THR A 222 -28.39 2.90 -1.60
N GLY A 223 -28.83 2.88 -0.34
CA GLY A 223 -28.49 3.89 0.65
C GLY A 223 -27.26 3.56 1.50
N LEU A 224 -27.05 2.30 1.89
CA LEU A 224 -25.97 1.91 2.80
C LEU A 224 -24.78 1.26 2.10
N GLN A 225 -24.97 0.85 0.84
CA GLN A 225 -23.95 0.21 -0.02
C GLN A 225 -23.19 -0.89 0.73
N PRO A 226 -23.89 -1.89 1.30
CA PRO A 226 -23.25 -2.96 2.04
C PRO A 226 -22.47 -3.86 1.08
N SER A 227 -21.52 -4.64 1.61
CA SER A 227 -20.92 -5.72 0.82
C SER A 227 -21.99 -6.74 0.44
N ILE A 228 -22.09 -7.04 -0.85
CA ILE A 228 -23.11 -7.94 -1.41
C ILE A 228 -22.49 -9.12 -2.13
N SER A 229 -23.26 -10.20 -2.22
CA SER A 229 -22.98 -11.32 -3.11
C SER A 229 -23.62 -11.04 -4.47
N THR A 230 -22.79 -11.01 -5.51
CA THR A 230 -23.20 -10.83 -6.90
C THR A 230 -22.94 -12.10 -7.71
N SER A 231 -23.63 -12.24 -8.82
CA SER A 231 -23.33 -13.19 -9.88
C SER A 231 -22.98 -12.43 -11.16
N THR A 232 -22.24 -13.05 -12.06
CA THR A 232 -22.05 -12.53 -13.43
C THR A 232 -23.07 -13.11 -14.40
N LEU A 233 -23.40 -12.40 -15.48
CA LEU A 233 -24.21 -12.93 -16.57
C LEU A 233 -23.61 -12.50 -17.90
N ASP A 234 -23.24 -13.47 -18.72
CA ASP A 234 -22.78 -13.20 -20.08
C ASP A 234 -23.98 -13.12 -21.03
N LYS A 235 -23.94 -12.16 -21.95
CA LYS A 235 -24.96 -11.98 -22.99
C LYS A 235 -25.07 -13.25 -23.86
N GLY A 236 -26.29 -13.70 -24.10
CA GLY A 236 -26.60 -14.91 -24.88
C GLY A 236 -26.28 -16.23 -24.16
N SER A 237 -25.88 -16.19 -22.89
CA SER A 237 -25.54 -17.40 -22.14
C SER A 237 -26.76 -18.06 -21.48
N VAL A 238 -26.60 -19.32 -21.08
CA VAL A 238 -27.60 -20.07 -20.27
C VAL A 238 -27.41 -19.89 -18.76
N GLN A 239 -26.56 -18.94 -18.36
CA GLN A 239 -26.26 -18.66 -16.97
C GLN A 239 -27.52 -18.15 -16.26
N ARG A 240 -27.74 -18.59 -15.02
CA ARG A 240 -28.85 -18.15 -14.17
C ARG A 240 -28.35 -17.38 -12.95
N THR A 241 -29.22 -16.55 -12.38
CA THR A 241 -29.00 -15.94 -11.07
C THR A 241 -29.56 -16.84 -9.96
N PHE A 242 -29.28 -16.51 -8.69
CA PHE A 242 -29.77 -17.24 -7.54
C PHE A 242 -31.32 -17.27 -7.48
N GLY A 243 -31.96 -16.14 -7.80
CA GLY A 243 -33.41 -15.94 -7.77
C GLY A 243 -34.16 -16.60 -8.93
N GLY A 244 -33.48 -16.94 -10.02
CA GLY A 244 -34.09 -17.58 -11.19
C GLY A 244 -35.11 -16.69 -11.94
N ASN A 245 -35.93 -17.30 -12.80
CA ASN A 245 -36.87 -16.57 -13.67
C ASN A 245 -37.94 -15.82 -12.87
N GLY A 246 -38.28 -14.59 -13.27
CA GLY A 246 -39.24 -13.73 -12.58
C GLY A 246 -38.70 -13.03 -11.33
N SER A 247 -37.43 -13.24 -10.98
CA SER A 247 -36.77 -12.54 -9.88
C SER A 247 -36.54 -11.07 -10.21
N TRP A 248 -36.37 -10.27 -9.16
CA TRP A 248 -35.97 -8.87 -9.25
C TRP A 248 -34.63 -8.71 -8.57
N GLY A 249 -33.80 -7.80 -9.06
CA GLY A 249 -32.48 -7.57 -8.51
C GLY A 249 -31.90 -6.25 -8.94
N ALA A 250 -30.64 -6.01 -8.62
CA ALA A 250 -29.89 -4.83 -9.00
C ALA A 250 -28.78 -5.18 -10.01
N LEU A 251 -28.65 -4.35 -11.04
CA LEU A 251 -27.46 -4.30 -11.88
C LEU A 251 -26.40 -3.47 -11.15
N ILE A 252 -25.21 -4.04 -11.01
CA ILE A 252 -24.07 -3.43 -10.32
C ILE A 252 -23.09 -2.94 -11.37
N SER A 253 -22.70 -1.68 -11.30
CA SER A 253 -21.74 -1.08 -12.25
C SER A 253 -20.45 -0.63 -11.60
N GLY A 254 -20.30 -0.76 -10.29
CA GLY A 254 -19.16 -0.25 -9.55
C GLY A 254 -19.03 -0.94 -8.21
N GLY A 255 -17.92 -0.66 -7.54
CA GLY A 255 -17.52 -1.32 -6.30
C GLY A 255 -16.34 -2.28 -6.52
N ARG A 256 -15.78 -2.74 -5.40
CA ARG A 256 -14.55 -3.52 -5.37
C ARG A 256 -14.84 -4.99 -5.07
N ILE A 257 -14.31 -5.89 -5.89
CA ILE A 257 -14.45 -7.34 -5.66
C ILE A 257 -13.36 -7.85 -4.72
N VAL A 258 -13.78 -8.32 -3.55
CA VAL A 258 -12.87 -8.84 -2.52
C VAL A 258 -12.69 -10.34 -2.55
N GLY A 259 -13.56 -11.05 -3.27
CA GLY A 259 -13.38 -12.46 -3.56
C GLY A 259 -14.42 -12.98 -4.52
N GLY A 260 -14.18 -14.16 -5.07
CA GLY A 260 -15.13 -14.81 -5.95
C GLY A 260 -14.74 -16.24 -6.26
N GLY A 261 -15.74 -17.03 -6.65
CA GLY A 261 -15.55 -18.39 -7.13
C GLY A 261 -16.46 -18.69 -8.31
N LYS A 262 -16.12 -19.71 -9.09
CA LYS A 262 -16.94 -20.16 -10.24
C LYS A 262 -18.29 -20.75 -9.83
N SER A 263 -18.41 -21.09 -8.55
CA SER A 263 -19.61 -21.56 -7.87
C SER A 263 -19.88 -20.66 -6.66
N ASP A 264 -20.97 -20.93 -5.96
CA ASP A 264 -21.21 -20.44 -4.60
C ASP A 264 -19.96 -20.68 -3.72
N ILE A 265 -19.44 -19.63 -3.08
CA ILE A 265 -18.29 -19.70 -2.16
C ILE A 265 -18.74 -19.69 -0.69
N GLY A 266 -20.06 -19.64 -0.46
CA GLY A 266 -20.65 -19.70 0.87
C GLY A 266 -20.28 -18.48 1.72
N SER A 267 -20.20 -17.30 1.13
CA SER A 267 -19.86 -16.08 1.88
C SER A 267 -20.93 -15.77 2.94
N VAL A 268 -20.50 -15.14 4.05
CA VAL A 268 -21.38 -14.82 5.17
C VAL A 268 -21.31 -13.33 5.47
N ALA A 269 -22.46 -12.67 5.56
CA ALA A 269 -22.52 -11.29 6.03
C ALA A 269 -22.18 -11.20 7.53
N VAL A 270 -21.28 -10.29 7.86
CA VAL A 270 -20.79 -10.00 9.21
C VAL A 270 -21.12 -8.55 9.51
N GLY A 271 -22.25 -8.30 10.15
CA GLY A 271 -22.69 -6.92 10.42
C GLY A 271 -23.39 -6.28 9.23
N LEU A 272 -23.44 -4.94 9.21
CA LEU A 272 -24.18 -4.20 8.19
C LEU A 272 -23.45 -4.11 6.85
N ARG A 273 -22.12 -3.94 6.89
CA ARG A 273 -21.33 -3.61 5.70
C ARG A 273 -20.43 -4.70 5.19
N ASP A 274 -20.11 -5.70 5.98
CA ASP A 274 -19.03 -6.62 5.62
C ASP A 274 -19.55 -8.00 5.27
N ARG A 275 -18.88 -8.67 4.34
CA ARG A 275 -19.04 -10.10 4.09
C ARG A 275 -17.71 -10.80 4.24
N ARG A 276 -17.70 -11.90 4.99
CA ARG A 276 -16.53 -12.74 5.17
C ARG A 276 -16.45 -13.78 4.05
N VAL A 277 -15.32 -13.76 3.33
CA VAL A 277 -14.87 -14.84 2.45
C VAL A 277 -14.16 -15.90 3.28
N VAL A 278 -14.54 -17.17 3.12
CA VAL A 278 -14.07 -18.26 4.01
C VAL A 278 -12.64 -18.67 3.68
N SER A 279 -12.24 -18.61 2.41
CA SER A 279 -10.92 -19.04 1.93
C SER A 279 -10.07 -17.88 1.41
N ARG A 280 -8.77 -17.87 1.75
CA ARG A 280 -7.80 -16.93 1.15
C ARG A 280 -7.60 -17.17 -0.35
N GLN A 281 -7.86 -18.38 -0.85
CA GLN A 281 -7.73 -18.69 -2.27
C GLN A 281 -8.79 -17.96 -3.09
N ASP A 282 -10.02 -17.89 -2.58
CA ASP A 282 -11.15 -17.23 -3.21
C ASP A 282 -11.01 -15.69 -3.20
N ALA A 283 -10.10 -15.15 -2.38
CA ALA A 283 -9.82 -13.71 -2.32
C ALA A 283 -8.76 -13.24 -3.34
N SER A 284 -8.11 -14.15 -4.07
CA SER A 284 -7.06 -13.80 -5.04
C SER A 284 -7.64 -13.14 -6.31
N VAL A 285 -6.85 -12.27 -6.97
CA VAL A 285 -7.24 -11.68 -8.28
C VAL A 285 -7.52 -12.79 -9.30
N GLU A 286 -6.72 -13.85 -9.30
CA GLU A 286 -6.94 -14.99 -10.19
C GLU A 286 -8.29 -15.67 -9.95
N ALA A 287 -8.71 -15.85 -8.69
CA ALA A 287 -10.01 -16.42 -8.36
C ALA A 287 -11.17 -15.53 -8.85
N VAL A 288 -11.05 -14.21 -8.68
CA VAL A 288 -12.00 -13.23 -9.21
C VAL A 288 -12.09 -13.33 -10.74
N THR A 289 -10.97 -13.23 -11.45
CA THR A 289 -10.94 -13.35 -12.92
C THR A 289 -11.51 -14.69 -13.38
N ASN A 290 -11.20 -15.78 -12.68
CA ASN A 290 -11.74 -17.11 -12.99
C ASN A 290 -13.25 -17.21 -12.74
N ALA A 291 -13.77 -16.56 -11.69
CA ALA A 291 -15.19 -16.52 -11.41
C ALA A 291 -15.97 -15.80 -12.52
N VAL A 292 -15.38 -14.75 -13.10
CA VAL A 292 -15.95 -14.01 -14.23
C VAL A 292 -15.83 -14.80 -15.55
N THR A 293 -14.61 -15.20 -15.92
CA THR A 293 -14.29 -15.65 -17.29
C THR A 293 -14.45 -17.15 -17.53
N LYS A 294 -14.47 -17.96 -16.47
CA LYS A 294 -14.48 -19.43 -16.57
C LYS A 294 -15.71 -20.05 -15.91
N ARG A 295 -16.81 -19.29 -15.85
CA ARG A 295 -18.10 -19.79 -15.39
C ARG A 295 -18.74 -20.63 -16.51
N GLU A 296 -19.09 -21.87 -16.19
CA GLU A 296 -19.68 -22.79 -17.16
C GLU A 296 -21.08 -23.27 -16.70
N GLY A 297 -21.93 -23.55 -17.67
CA GLY A 297 -23.24 -24.16 -17.44
C GLY A 297 -24.27 -23.22 -16.83
N THR A 298 -25.24 -23.83 -16.12
CA THR A 298 -26.42 -23.15 -15.59
C THR A 298 -26.31 -22.87 -14.08
N SER A 299 -25.20 -23.18 -13.42
CA SER A 299 -25.01 -22.81 -12.00
C SER A 299 -24.74 -21.32 -11.86
N TYR A 300 -25.12 -20.74 -10.72
CA TYR A 300 -24.70 -19.38 -10.35
C TYR A 300 -23.27 -19.42 -9.79
N ASN A 301 -22.54 -18.33 -10.00
CA ASN A 301 -21.29 -18.04 -9.31
C ASN A 301 -21.54 -17.02 -8.19
N GLU A 302 -20.56 -16.85 -7.32
CA GLU A 302 -20.61 -15.84 -6.27
C GLU A 302 -19.34 -14.98 -6.33
N LEU A 303 -19.52 -13.66 -6.41
CA LEU A 303 -18.47 -12.66 -6.19
C LEU A 303 -18.92 -11.67 -5.12
N ILE A 304 -18.02 -11.28 -4.24
CA ILE A 304 -18.30 -10.35 -3.15
C ILE A 304 -17.85 -8.96 -3.54
N VAL A 305 -18.81 -8.05 -3.67
CA VAL A 305 -18.58 -6.66 -4.04
C VAL A 305 -18.78 -5.79 -2.81
N GLU A 306 -17.74 -5.05 -2.43
CA GLU A 306 -17.78 -4.00 -1.40
C GLU A 306 -18.14 -2.66 -2.05
N GLN A 307 -18.90 -1.83 -1.33
CA GLN A 307 -19.37 -0.52 -1.80
C GLN A 307 -19.99 -0.60 -3.19
N PRO A 308 -20.97 -1.49 -3.41
CA PRO A 308 -21.55 -1.70 -4.72
C PRO A 308 -22.26 -0.43 -5.19
N GLU A 309 -22.07 -0.11 -6.46
CA GLU A 309 -22.82 0.95 -7.11
C GLU A 309 -23.95 0.36 -7.95
N VAL A 310 -25.20 0.68 -7.60
CA VAL A 310 -26.38 0.24 -8.35
C VAL A 310 -26.55 1.11 -9.59
N ALA A 311 -26.59 0.50 -10.77
CA ALA A 311 -26.91 1.19 -12.02
C ALA A 311 -28.42 1.23 -12.29
N GLY A 312 -29.14 0.20 -11.85
CA GLY A 312 -30.58 0.13 -11.91
C GLY A 312 -31.11 -1.17 -11.35
N VAL A 313 -32.43 -1.30 -11.30
CA VAL A 313 -33.12 -2.52 -10.87
C VAL A 313 -33.55 -3.29 -12.10
N TYR A 314 -33.27 -4.60 -12.14
CA TYR A 314 -33.76 -5.47 -13.19
C TYR A 314 -34.92 -6.34 -12.70
N CYS A 315 -35.75 -6.74 -13.66
CA CYS A 315 -36.62 -7.90 -13.54
C CYS A 315 -36.19 -8.97 -14.54
N ARG A 316 -36.03 -10.22 -14.10
CA ARG A 316 -35.67 -11.33 -14.98
C ARG A 316 -36.91 -11.84 -15.69
N TRP A 317 -36.94 -11.71 -17.01
CA TRP A 317 -38.06 -12.15 -17.82
C TRP A 317 -38.22 -13.66 -17.73
N ALA A 318 -39.43 -14.13 -17.47
CA ALA A 318 -39.72 -15.56 -17.35
C ALA A 318 -40.28 -16.13 -18.67
N ASP A 319 -40.06 -17.42 -18.92
CA ASP A 319 -40.49 -18.09 -20.15
C ASP A 319 -42.01 -18.05 -20.39
N ASN A 320 -42.80 -17.84 -19.33
CA ASN A 320 -44.25 -17.72 -19.38
C ASN A 320 -44.74 -16.26 -19.51
N MET A 321 -43.83 -15.29 -19.63
CA MET A 321 -44.17 -13.90 -19.92
C MET A 321 -44.41 -13.71 -21.43
N PRO A 322 -45.19 -12.70 -21.85
CA PRO A 322 -45.33 -12.36 -23.26
C PRO A 322 -43.98 -12.05 -23.90
N THR A 323 -43.85 -12.30 -25.21
CA THR A 323 -42.68 -11.86 -25.97
C THR A 323 -42.50 -10.35 -25.85
N LEU A 324 -41.28 -9.91 -25.57
CA LEU A 324 -40.95 -8.49 -25.53
C LEU A 324 -41.13 -7.88 -26.93
N THR A 325 -41.87 -6.79 -26.99
CA THR A 325 -42.04 -5.96 -28.19
C THR A 325 -41.74 -4.52 -27.84
N GLU A 326 -41.59 -3.63 -28.84
CA GLU A 326 -41.29 -2.21 -28.63
C GLU A 326 -42.23 -1.55 -27.61
N GLU A 327 -43.51 -1.93 -27.62
CA GLU A 327 -44.52 -1.56 -26.62
C GLU A 327 -45.15 -2.82 -26.05
N THR A 328 -44.83 -3.14 -24.80
CA THR A 328 -45.28 -4.37 -24.12
C THR A 328 -46.36 -4.06 -23.10
N SER A 329 -47.38 -4.93 -23.02
CA SER A 329 -48.45 -4.85 -22.01
C SER A 329 -48.51 -6.10 -21.14
N LEU A 330 -48.61 -5.91 -19.83
CA LEU A 330 -48.74 -6.99 -18.85
C LEU A 330 -50.08 -6.90 -18.12
N GLN A 331 -51.12 -7.46 -18.75
CA GLN A 331 -52.48 -7.50 -18.20
C GLN A 331 -52.74 -8.79 -17.43
N ASN A 332 -53.46 -8.69 -16.32
CA ASN A 332 -53.97 -9.88 -15.63
C ASN A 332 -54.92 -10.64 -16.56
N GLY A 333 -54.68 -11.94 -16.75
CA GLY A 333 -55.46 -12.74 -17.69
C GLY A 333 -55.00 -14.19 -17.70
N GLY A 334 -55.89 -15.10 -18.11
CA GLY A 334 -55.53 -16.52 -18.28
C GLY A 334 -55.01 -17.22 -17.00
N GLY A 335 -55.33 -16.69 -15.82
CA GLY A 335 -54.83 -17.21 -14.53
C GLY A 335 -53.47 -16.65 -14.11
N ILE A 336 -52.82 -15.81 -14.92
CA ILE A 336 -51.57 -15.12 -14.58
C ILE A 336 -51.90 -13.75 -13.97
N ARG A 337 -51.23 -13.41 -12.87
CA ARG A 337 -51.36 -12.13 -12.18
C ARG A 337 -50.03 -11.39 -12.18
N TYR A 338 -50.05 -10.15 -12.67
CA TYR A 338 -48.90 -9.25 -12.73
C TYR A 338 -48.97 -8.13 -11.70
N ASP A 339 -49.95 -8.13 -10.79
CA ASP A 339 -50.13 -7.07 -9.78
C ASP A 339 -48.84 -6.81 -9.00
N ARG A 340 -48.22 -7.86 -8.45
CA ARG A 340 -46.94 -7.76 -7.72
C ARG A 340 -45.79 -7.22 -8.59
N TRP A 341 -45.81 -7.47 -9.89
CA TRP A 341 -44.80 -6.95 -10.81
C TRP A 341 -44.97 -5.44 -10.99
N TRP A 342 -46.22 -4.97 -11.14
CA TRP A 342 -46.55 -3.55 -11.22
C TRP A 342 -46.34 -2.81 -9.90
N ASP A 343 -46.62 -3.44 -8.76
CA ASP A 343 -46.34 -2.87 -7.44
C ASP A 343 -44.83 -2.62 -7.29
N ARG A 344 -43.99 -3.60 -7.65
CA ARG A 344 -42.52 -3.44 -7.66
C ARG A 344 -42.05 -2.37 -8.65
N MET A 345 -42.66 -2.31 -9.83
CA MET A 345 -42.38 -1.27 -10.81
C MET A 345 -42.57 0.13 -10.20
N GLN A 346 -43.72 0.37 -9.56
CA GLN A 346 -44.03 1.62 -8.88
C GLN A 346 -43.02 1.92 -7.77
N GLN A 347 -42.70 0.92 -6.93
CA GLN A 347 -41.71 1.07 -5.86
C GLN A 347 -40.34 1.52 -6.37
N VAL A 348 -39.89 1.03 -7.52
CA VAL A 348 -38.62 1.44 -8.12
C VAL A 348 -38.71 2.84 -8.71
N MET A 349 -39.82 3.16 -9.39
CA MET A 349 -40.07 4.50 -9.94
C MET A 349 -40.10 5.57 -8.85
N ASP A 350 -40.69 5.29 -7.70
CA ASP A 350 -40.75 6.22 -6.55
C ASP A 350 -39.37 6.56 -5.97
N ARG A 351 -38.35 5.76 -6.32
CA ARG A 351 -36.95 5.94 -5.91
C ARG A 351 -36.11 6.59 -6.98
N ASP A 352 -36.70 6.96 -8.12
CA ASP A 352 -35.99 7.48 -9.30
C ASP A 352 -34.87 6.55 -9.79
N ILE A 353 -35.08 5.23 -9.65
CA ILE A 353 -34.09 4.23 -10.06
C ILE A 353 -34.47 3.70 -11.46
N PRO A 354 -33.51 3.62 -12.39
CA PRO A 354 -33.76 3.06 -13.72
C PRO A 354 -34.13 1.58 -13.66
N ILE A 355 -35.01 1.16 -14.58
CA ILE A 355 -35.61 -0.16 -14.57
C ILE A 355 -35.25 -0.92 -15.83
N PHE A 356 -34.85 -2.17 -15.66
CA PHE A 356 -34.37 -3.05 -16.73
C PHE A 356 -35.15 -4.36 -16.79
N ILE A 357 -35.16 -4.95 -17.97
CA ILE A 357 -35.53 -6.34 -18.20
C ILE A 357 -34.26 -7.10 -18.57
N LEU A 358 -33.97 -8.18 -17.85
CA LEU A 358 -33.03 -9.19 -18.30
C LEU A 358 -33.83 -10.30 -18.97
N ASP A 359 -33.72 -10.42 -20.29
CA ASP A 359 -34.47 -11.42 -21.06
C ASP A 359 -33.96 -12.86 -20.80
N THR A 360 -34.58 -13.84 -21.46
CA THR A 360 -34.19 -15.25 -21.30
C THR A 360 -32.82 -15.60 -21.89
N ASN A 361 -32.24 -14.70 -22.68
CA ASN A 361 -30.89 -14.79 -23.24
C ASN A 361 -29.89 -13.93 -22.45
N ASN A 362 -30.25 -13.44 -21.26
CA ASN A 362 -29.43 -12.52 -20.47
C ASN A 362 -29.06 -11.21 -21.22
N GLU A 363 -29.95 -10.72 -22.06
CA GLU A 363 -29.87 -9.40 -22.68
C GLU A 363 -30.60 -8.36 -21.82
N ALA A 364 -29.98 -7.19 -21.62
CA ALA A 364 -30.56 -6.11 -20.84
C ALA A 364 -31.30 -5.11 -21.73
N HIS A 365 -32.53 -4.77 -21.35
CA HIS A 365 -33.36 -3.76 -22.01
C HIS A 365 -33.84 -2.77 -20.95
N MET A 366 -33.63 -1.47 -21.18
CA MET A 366 -34.18 -0.44 -20.30
C MET A 366 -35.67 -0.27 -20.57
N ILE A 367 -36.46 -0.18 -19.51
CA ILE A 367 -37.88 0.13 -19.55
C ILE A 367 -38.04 1.65 -19.48
N TYR A 368 -38.90 2.20 -20.34
CA TYR A 368 -39.26 3.62 -20.32
C TYR A 368 -40.73 3.82 -20.76
N ASP A 369 -41.23 5.05 -20.64
CA ASP A 369 -42.62 5.40 -20.99
C ASP A 369 -43.65 4.48 -20.30
N ILE A 370 -43.49 4.35 -18.97
CA ILE A 370 -44.28 3.43 -18.13
C ILE A 370 -45.63 4.06 -17.82
N ASP A 371 -46.71 3.35 -18.14
CA ASP A 371 -48.09 3.70 -17.79
C ASP A 371 -48.64 2.62 -16.83
N ILE A 372 -48.66 2.94 -15.55
CA ILE A 372 -49.08 2.04 -14.46
C ILE A 372 -50.58 1.72 -14.56
N GLU A 373 -51.41 2.69 -14.97
CA GLU A 373 -52.85 2.51 -15.09
C GLU A 373 -53.20 1.59 -16.28
N LYS A 374 -52.57 1.83 -17.43
CA LYS A 374 -52.75 1.00 -18.62
C LYS A 374 -51.94 -0.28 -18.58
N ARG A 375 -50.99 -0.42 -17.66
CA ARG A 375 -50.08 -1.56 -17.56
C ARG A 375 -49.33 -1.80 -18.86
N THR A 376 -48.73 -0.73 -19.37
CA THR A 376 -47.93 -0.72 -20.60
C THR A 376 -46.58 -0.05 -20.36
N PHE A 377 -45.58 -0.46 -21.12
CA PHE A 377 -44.25 0.16 -21.11
C PHE A 377 -43.55 -0.07 -22.45
N LYS A 378 -42.51 0.72 -22.72
CA LYS A 378 -41.62 0.53 -23.86
C LYS A 378 -40.27 -0.02 -23.42
N VAL A 379 -39.59 -0.70 -24.32
CA VAL A 379 -38.26 -1.27 -24.09
C VAL A 379 -37.24 -0.71 -25.07
N SER A 380 -36.02 -0.48 -24.60
CA SER A 380 -34.92 -0.08 -25.47
C SER A 380 -34.44 -1.27 -26.32
N PRO A 381 -33.67 -1.01 -27.39
CA PRO A 381 -32.75 -2.01 -27.92
C PRO A 381 -31.87 -2.60 -26.81
N THR A 382 -31.28 -3.77 -27.06
CA THR A 382 -30.35 -4.41 -26.14
C THR A 382 -29.20 -3.46 -25.81
N ILE A 383 -29.00 -3.22 -24.52
CA ILE A 383 -27.91 -2.43 -23.96
C ILE A 383 -26.73 -3.36 -23.72
N ASN A 384 -25.50 -2.90 -23.94
CA ASN A 384 -24.31 -3.69 -23.60
C ASN A 384 -23.91 -3.48 -22.13
N PRO A 385 -23.26 -4.47 -21.48
CA PRO A 385 -22.86 -4.34 -20.07
C PRO A 385 -22.10 -3.07 -19.72
N GLU A 386 -21.17 -2.64 -20.57
CA GLU A 386 -20.39 -1.41 -20.40
C GLU A 386 -21.24 -0.14 -20.43
N GLU A 387 -22.35 -0.16 -21.18
CA GLU A 387 -23.25 1.00 -21.31
C GLU A 387 -24.15 1.16 -20.08
N VAL A 388 -24.37 0.10 -19.30
CA VAL A 388 -25.24 0.14 -18.10
C VAL A 388 -24.72 1.14 -17.06
N GLY A 389 -23.40 1.23 -16.88
CA GLY A 389 -22.79 2.22 -15.98
C GLY A 389 -22.85 3.64 -16.55
N GLU A 390 -22.67 3.80 -17.86
CA GLU A 390 -22.58 5.10 -18.54
C GLU A 390 -23.94 5.80 -18.70
N ILE A 391 -24.99 5.04 -19.03
CA ILE A 391 -26.32 5.60 -19.34
C ILE A 391 -26.93 6.28 -18.11
N LEU A 392 -26.52 5.91 -16.88
CA LEU A 392 -27.29 6.21 -15.66
C LEU A 392 -26.46 6.58 -14.43
N GLY A 393 -25.12 6.55 -14.51
CA GLY A 393 -24.22 6.67 -13.36
C GLY A 393 -24.25 7.97 -12.55
N GLN A 394 -25.16 8.92 -12.84
CA GLN A 394 -25.19 10.23 -12.15
C GLN A 394 -26.54 10.69 -11.62
N GLN A 395 -27.67 10.22 -12.16
CA GLN A 395 -28.97 10.85 -11.83
C GLN A 395 -29.50 10.42 -10.46
N HIS A 396 -29.43 9.12 -10.12
CA HIS A 396 -29.98 8.60 -8.86
C HIS A 396 -28.97 8.50 -7.71
N ARG A 397 -27.69 8.81 -7.97
CA ARG A 397 -26.57 8.62 -7.01
C ARG A 397 -26.20 9.87 -6.21
N ASN A 398 -27.08 10.86 -6.14
CA ASN A 398 -26.82 12.03 -5.32
C ASN A 398 -26.99 11.71 -3.82
N ALA A 399 -26.35 12.49 -2.96
CA ALA A 399 -26.38 12.29 -1.52
C ALA A 399 -27.80 12.40 -0.93
N ASP A 400 -28.71 13.10 -1.60
CA ASP A 400 -30.10 13.26 -1.16
C ASP A 400 -30.89 11.95 -1.33
N ASN A 401 -30.69 11.25 -2.45
CA ASN A 401 -31.31 9.95 -2.69
C ASN A 401 -30.77 8.88 -1.76
N GLU A 402 -29.45 8.88 -1.51
CA GLU A 402 -28.81 8.02 -0.50
C GLU A 402 -29.45 8.28 0.88
N LYS A 403 -29.52 9.55 1.30
CA LYS A 403 -30.13 9.94 2.57
C LYS A 403 -31.60 9.54 2.65
N ALA A 404 -32.36 9.71 1.57
CA ALA A 404 -33.76 9.32 1.50
C ALA A 404 -33.96 7.80 1.59
N ALA A 405 -33.09 7.02 0.93
CA ALA A 405 -33.10 5.56 1.02
C ALA A 405 -32.83 5.09 2.45
N VAL A 406 -31.75 5.57 3.09
CA VAL A 406 -31.46 5.24 4.49
C VAL A 406 -32.58 5.72 5.43
N GLY A 407 -33.14 6.91 5.17
CA GLY A 407 -34.24 7.47 5.94
C GLY A 407 -35.49 6.59 5.97
N ARG A 408 -35.84 5.92 4.86
CA ARG A 408 -36.98 5.00 4.78
C ARG A 408 -36.80 3.74 5.63
N VAL A 409 -35.57 3.27 5.79
CA VAL A 409 -35.24 2.07 6.58
C VAL A 409 -34.60 2.41 7.93
N PHE A 410 -34.56 3.69 8.31
CA PHE A 410 -33.75 4.19 9.41
C PHE A 410 -34.06 3.46 10.72
N ASP A 411 -35.34 3.31 11.07
CA ASP A 411 -35.74 2.62 12.30
C ASP A 411 -35.27 1.16 12.32
N SER A 412 -35.31 0.49 11.17
CA SER A 412 -34.89 -0.90 11.01
C SER A 412 -33.38 -1.09 11.13
N VAL A 413 -32.57 -0.09 10.75
CA VAL A 413 -31.11 -0.21 10.66
C VAL A 413 -30.34 0.67 11.66
N SER A 414 -31.00 1.61 12.34
CA SER A 414 -30.35 2.62 13.19
C SER A 414 -29.45 2.02 14.27
N HIS A 415 -29.82 0.89 14.85
CA HIS A 415 -29.03 0.18 15.85
C HIS A 415 -27.68 -0.35 15.32
N LEU A 416 -27.48 -0.35 14.01
CA LEU A 416 -26.26 -0.79 13.31
C LEU A 416 -25.45 0.38 12.73
N LEU A 417 -26.00 1.60 12.78
CA LEU A 417 -25.33 2.80 12.33
C LEU A 417 -24.42 3.37 13.43
N THR A 418 -23.32 3.99 13.03
CA THR A 418 -22.50 4.81 13.95
C THR A 418 -23.27 6.06 14.38
N GLU A 419 -22.85 6.74 15.45
CA GLU A 419 -23.49 7.99 15.87
C GLU A 419 -23.38 9.09 14.79
N GLU A 420 -22.28 9.10 14.04
CA GLU A 420 -22.06 10.02 12.91
C GLU A 420 -23.04 9.73 11.77
N GLU A 421 -23.28 8.45 11.46
CA GLU A 421 -24.24 8.03 10.45
C GLU A 421 -25.68 8.28 10.87
N LYS A 422 -26.01 8.03 12.15
CA LYS A 422 -27.30 8.40 12.71
C LYS A 422 -27.52 9.90 12.56
N ALA A 423 -26.51 10.73 12.84
CA ALA A 423 -26.62 12.18 12.65
C ALA A 423 -26.79 12.57 11.17
N ARG A 424 -26.10 11.89 10.26
CA ARG A 424 -26.19 12.12 8.80
C ARG A 424 -27.55 11.73 8.21
N PHE A 425 -28.08 10.59 8.65
CA PHE A 425 -29.26 9.94 8.05
C PHE A 425 -30.53 10.07 8.89
N ALA A 426 -30.46 10.68 10.07
CA ALA A 426 -31.65 10.96 10.85
C ALA A 426 -32.68 11.69 9.98
N PRO A 427 -33.94 11.20 9.94
CA PRO A 427 -34.99 11.94 9.27
C PRO A 427 -35.02 13.34 9.89
N GLU A 428 -35.06 14.37 9.04
CA GLU A 428 -35.21 15.74 9.52
C GLU A 428 -36.46 15.75 10.38
N SER A 429 -36.30 16.13 11.66
CA SER A 429 -37.42 16.22 12.58
C SER A 429 -38.45 17.09 11.89
N VAL A 430 -39.53 16.49 11.40
CA VAL A 430 -40.59 17.20 10.71
C VAL A 430 -41.00 18.28 11.68
N GLY A 431 -40.59 19.51 11.39
CA GLY A 431 -40.75 20.63 12.31
C GLY A 431 -42.19 20.59 12.76
N GLY A 432 -42.40 20.39 14.06
CA GLY A 432 -43.73 20.35 14.63
C GLY A 432 -44.44 21.61 14.17
N ASP A 433 -45.34 21.45 13.21
CA ASP A 433 -46.22 22.51 12.76
C ASP A 433 -47.16 22.73 13.94
N GLU A 434 -46.71 23.54 14.90
CA GLU A 434 -47.51 24.04 16.02
C GLU A 434 -48.65 24.85 15.40
N ARG A 435 -49.75 24.16 15.06
CA ARG A 435 -51.05 24.76 14.78
C ARG A 435 -51.90 24.81 16.03
#